data_AF-A0A1M5R1M8-F1
#
_entry.id   AF-A0A1M5R1M8-F1
#
_cell.length_a   1.000
_cell.length_b   1.000
_cell.length_c   1.000
_cell.angle_alpha   90.00
_cell.angle_beta   90.00
_cell.angle_gamma   90.00
#
_symmetry.space_group_name_H-M   'P 1'
#
loop_
_entity.id
_entity.type
_entity.pdbx_description
1 polymer ?
#
loop_
_entity_poly.entity_id
_entity_poly.type
_entity_poly.pdbx_seq_one_letter_code
_entity_poly.pdbx_strand_id
1 'polypeptide(L)'
;MKKVFLIIISMFILLIIIQGCFNLLPVLTGSTIKGTAKFFDKNLGQHGGIEISLYSNVSTVTTNTDANGNYSFSGLALGDYIIVAKDPSNIYFPASLSITISATGLLNVQDLVLTKVVNHVVIFREDESGWANAGVPTTVIGDILSNNIGMTEGAGVNQFEYRSLRGGTPNLQFNFGDLLIIEGDQPQDFYDIYTAHKSTFDNFINNGGIMLWVAADNGWAYGDFTSTLPGSVTWRDSYESTNDVATFNHPITINFPSQMVGNFASHGGFQITNNNLINNVVIYMQETTGLLPTFIEYRYGYGRVIATTVPLEWYVENGPTEVPPNYNYNISYKDLFVLMLTRTIRYIMGLPVSPNIQ
;
A
#
# COMPACT_ATOMS: atom_id res chain seq x y z
N MET A 1 -4.12 -80.61 -53.86
CA MET A 1 -2.97 -79.84 -53.32
C MET A 1 -2.39 -78.98 -54.42
N LYS A 2 -2.63 -77.67 -54.40
CA LYS A 2 -1.79 -76.56 -54.94
C LYS A 2 -2.62 -75.28 -55.00
N LYS A 3 -2.09 -74.23 -54.37
CA LYS A 3 -2.50 -72.82 -54.52
C LYS A 3 -2.16 -72.32 -55.92
N VAL A 4 -2.79 -71.21 -56.35
CA VAL A 4 -2.34 -70.09 -57.22
C VAL A 4 -3.61 -69.48 -57.89
N PHE A 5 -4.11 -68.31 -57.43
CA PHE A 5 -3.94 -66.95 -58.02
C PHE A 5 -4.78 -66.76 -59.32
N LEU A 6 -5.56 -65.71 -59.62
CA LEU A 6 -5.68 -64.30 -59.17
C LEU A 6 -6.83 -63.61 -59.98
N ILE A 7 -7.22 -62.36 -59.62
CA ILE A 7 -7.79 -61.25 -60.47
C ILE A 7 -9.33 -61.18 -60.63
N ILE A 8 -10.07 -60.05 -60.52
CA ILE A 8 -9.90 -58.62 -60.10
C ILE A 8 -11.35 -58.14 -59.82
N ILE A 9 -11.60 -57.44 -58.70
CA ILE A 9 -12.83 -56.67 -58.48
C ILE A 9 -12.55 -55.20 -58.77
N SER A 10 -13.42 -54.64 -59.60
CA SER A 10 -13.44 -53.28 -60.12
C SER A 10 -13.88 -52.26 -59.05
N MET A 11 -13.02 -51.25 -58.83
CA MET A 11 -13.31 -49.81 -58.77
C MET A 11 -14.54 -49.33 -57.96
N PHE A 12 -14.29 -48.68 -56.82
CA PHE A 12 -14.55 -47.25 -56.58
C PHE A 12 -14.24 -46.92 -55.11
N ILE A 13 -13.10 -46.29 -54.82
CA ILE A 13 -13.00 -45.44 -53.63
C ILE A 13 -12.21 -44.18 -54.01
N LEU A 14 -12.90 -43.07 -53.84
CA LEU A 14 -12.43 -41.73 -54.05
C LEU A 14 -11.34 -41.42 -53.03
N LEU A 15 -10.24 -40.91 -53.57
CA LEU A 15 -9.07 -40.36 -52.89
C LEU A 15 -9.49 -39.11 -52.09
N ILE A 16 -9.25 -39.07 -50.77
CA ILE A 16 -8.86 -37.82 -50.11
C ILE A 16 -7.60 -38.10 -49.28
N ILE A 17 -6.53 -37.47 -49.75
CA ILE A 17 -5.22 -37.36 -49.13
C ILE A 17 -5.38 -36.54 -47.85
N ILE A 18 -5.11 -37.13 -46.69
CA ILE A 18 -4.71 -36.35 -45.50
C ILE A 18 -3.22 -36.61 -45.30
N GLN A 19 -2.42 -35.80 -45.97
CA GLN A 19 -1.01 -35.63 -45.62
C GLN A 19 -0.92 -35.07 -44.20
N GLY A 20 0.07 -35.55 -43.47
CA GLY A 20 0.26 -35.30 -42.06
C GLY A 20 0.24 -33.81 -41.70
N CYS A 21 -0.50 -33.53 -40.64
CA CYS A 21 -0.09 -32.59 -39.64
C CYS A 21 -0.55 -33.20 -38.31
N PHE A 22 0.23 -34.13 -37.77
CA PHE A 22 0.21 -34.31 -36.32
C PHE A 22 0.82 -33.03 -35.77
N ASN A 23 -0.03 -32.02 -35.54
CA ASN A 23 0.25 -31.06 -34.49
C ASN A 23 0.35 -31.92 -33.23
N LEU A 24 1.58 -32.24 -32.84
CA LEU A 24 1.87 -32.42 -31.44
C LEU A 24 1.21 -31.23 -30.77
N LEU A 25 0.16 -31.47 -29.97
CA LEU A 25 -0.28 -30.48 -29.01
C LEU A 25 1.02 -29.99 -28.35
N PRO A 26 1.30 -28.68 -28.32
CA PRO A 26 2.46 -28.23 -27.58
C PRO A 26 2.27 -28.80 -26.19
N VAL A 27 3.19 -29.68 -25.78
CA VAL A 27 3.32 -30.03 -24.37
C VAL A 27 3.49 -28.68 -23.71
N LEU A 28 2.47 -28.20 -23.01
CA LEU A 28 2.54 -26.97 -22.25
C LEU A 28 3.63 -27.22 -21.20
N THR A 29 4.85 -26.83 -21.52
CA THR A 29 5.92 -26.61 -20.54
C THR A 29 5.60 -25.30 -19.83
N GLY A 30 4.43 -25.25 -19.19
CA GLY A 30 3.98 -24.07 -18.48
C GLY A 30 4.84 -23.85 -17.24
N SER A 31 5.03 -22.58 -16.89
CA SER A 31 5.75 -22.19 -15.69
C SER A 31 5.02 -22.62 -14.43
N THR A 32 5.78 -22.79 -13.35
CA THR A 32 5.26 -23.04 -12.01
C THR A 32 5.67 -21.89 -11.10
N ILE A 33 4.70 -21.25 -10.45
CA ILE A 33 4.95 -20.35 -9.33
C ILE A 33 4.90 -21.17 -8.05
N LYS A 34 5.86 -20.93 -7.15
CA LYS A 34 5.82 -21.33 -5.74
C LYS A 34 6.14 -20.14 -4.86
N GLY A 35 5.45 -20.06 -3.73
CA GLY A 35 5.71 -19.05 -2.73
C GLY A 35 5.18 -19.50 -1.37
N THR A 36 5.35 -18.64 -0.38
CA THR A 36 4.70 -18.83 0.92
C THR A 36 3.82 -17.62 1.24
N ALA A 37 2.68 -17.86 1.89
CA ALA A 37 1.91 -16.81 2.53
C ALA A 37 1.85 -17.08 4.03
N LYS A 38 2.01 -16.03 4.83
CA LYS A 38 2.21 -16.12 6.28
C LYS A 38 1.35 -15.09 7.00
N PHE A 39 0.84 -15.48 8.15
CA PHE A 39 0.36 -14.54 9.16
C PHE A 39 1.57 -14.04 9.93
N PHE A 40 1.76 -12.73 10.00
CA PHE A 40 2.98 -12.13 10.56
C PHE A 40 3.26 -12.51 12.03
N ASP A 41 2.23 -12.83 12.82
CA ASP A 41 2.30 -13.12 14.27
C ASP A 41 2.10 -14.60 14.63
N LYS A 42 1.94 -15.49 13.64
CA LYS A 42 1.75 -16.93 13.90
C LYS A 42 3.04 -17.71 13.71
N ASN A 43 3.15 -18.83 14.42
CA ASN A 43 4.31 -19.72 14.32
C ASN A 43 4.23 -20.59 13.05
N LEU A 44 5.36 -21.22 12.70
CA LEU A 44 5.42 -22.24 11.66
C LEU A 44 4.38 -23.34 11.91
N GLY A 45 3.72 -23.81 10.86
CA GLY A 45 2.63 -24.79 10.94
C GLY A 45 1.25 -24.18 11.21
N GLN A 46 1.15 -22.86 11.40
CA GLN A 46 -0.11 -22.14 11.64
C GLN A 46 -0.51 -21.20 10.48
N HIS A 47 0.03 -21.43 9.29
CA HIS A 47 -0.23 -20.62 8.09
C HIS A 47 -1.12 -21.32 7.05
N GLY A 48 -1.76 -22.42 7.42
CA GLY A 48 -2.68 -23.16 6.54
C GLY A 48 -4.01 -22.46 6.34
N GLY A 49 -4.57 -22.66 5.14
CA GLY A 49 -5.90 -22.15 4.79
C GLY A 49 -5.96 -20.67 4.41
N ILE A 50 -4.82 -20.01 4.19
CA ILE A 50 -4.79 -18.69 3.56
C ILE A 50 -5.21 -18.88 2.10
N GLU A 51 -6.23 -18.13 1.68
CA GLU A 51 -6.72 -18.17 0.31
C GLU A 51 -5.73 -17.40 -0.59
N ILE A 52 -5.21 -18.07 -1.62
CA ILE A 52 -4.32 -17.48 -2.61
C ILE A 52 -5.03 -17.40 -3.95
N SER A 53 -5.18 -16.18 -4.45
CA SER A 53 -5.75 -15.89 -5.77
C SER A 53 -4.65 -15.42 -6.72
N LEU A 54 -4.57 -16.02 -7.89
CA LEU A 54 -3.69 -15.63 -8.99
C LEU A 54 -4.52 -15.00 -10.09
N TYR A 55 -4.32 -13.71 -10.32
CA TYR A 55 -4.98 -12.94 -11.37
C TYR A 55 -4.06 -12.79 -12.58
N SER A 56 -4.66 -12.90 -13.76
CA SER A 56 -4.09 -12.53 -15.05
C SER A 56 -5.12 -11.70 -15.82
N ASN A 57 -4.73 -11.16 -16.97
CA ASN A 57 -5.65 -10.46 -17.86
C ASN A 57 -6.77 -11.35 -18.45
N VAL A 58 -6.61 -12.69 -18.43
CA VAL A 58 -7.57 -13.65 -19.02
C VAL A 58 -8.25 -14.57 -18.01
N SER A 59 -7.67 -14.78 -16.84
CA SER A 59 -8.18 -15.78 -15.88
C SER A 59 -7.85 -15.44 -14.43
N THR A 60 -8.63 -16.00 -13.52
CA THR A 60 -8.34 -16.05 -12.08
C THR A 60 -8.34 -17.51 -11.63
N VAL A 61 -7.31 -17.91 -10.90
CA VAL A 61 -7.19 -19.26 -10.33
C VAL A 61 -6.93 -19.12 -8.84
N THR A 62 -7.51 -20.01 -8.02
CA THR A 62 -7.33 -19.99 -6.57
C THR A 62 -6.74 -21.29 -6.03
N THR A 63 -6.04 -21.20 -4.90
CA THR A 63 -5.57 -22.32 -4.10
C THR A 63 -5.52 -21.91 -2.62
N ASN A 64 -5.30 -22.86 -1.72
CA ASN A 64 -5.09 -22.56 -0.31
C ASN A 64 -3.69 -22.98 0.12
N THR A 65 -3.11 -22.27 1.07
CA THR A 65 -1.82 -22.65 1.65
C THR A 65 -1.90 -23.94 2.47
N ASP A 66 -0.81 -24.71 2.45
CA ASP A 66 -0.59 -25.78 3.43
C ASP A 66 -0.29 -25.23 4.84
N ALA A 67 -0.15 -26.10 5.85
CA ALA A 67 0.11 -25.69 7.23
C ALA A 67 1.33 -24.75 7.40
N ASN A 68 2.34 -24.89 6.54
CA ASN A 68 3.56 -24.07 6.57
C ASN A 68 3.43 -22.79 5.73
N GLY A 69 2.30 -22.56 5.08
CA GLY A 69 2.05 -21.39 4.26
C GLY A 69 2.38 -21.59 2.78
N ASN A 70 2.80 -22.78 2.35
CA ASN A 70 3.23 -22.98 0.97
C ASN A 70 2.03 -23.04 0.01
N TYR A 71 2.20 -22.44 -1.16
CA TYR A 71 1.24 -22.54 -2.27
C TYR A 71 1.97 -22.75 -3.61
N SER A 72 1.26 -23.26 -4.62
CA SER A 72 1.79 -23.40 -5.97
C SER A 72 0.71 -23.28 -7.05
N PHE A 73 1.09 -22.68 -8.18
CA PHE A 73 0.34 -22.67 -9.42
C PHE A 73 1.23 -23.21 -10.53
N SER A 74 0.73 -24.13 -11.36
CA SER A 74 1.50 -24.78 -12.43
C SER A 74 0.81 -24.64 -13.78
N GLY A 75 1.55 -24.82 -14.87
CA GLY A 75 0.99 -24.78 -16.22
C GLY A 75 0.72 -23.35 -16.71
N LEU A 76 1.43 -22.37 -16.16
CA LEU A 76 1.21 -20.96 -16.46
C LEU A 76 1.93 -20.54 -17.76
N ALA A 77 1.28 -19.68 -18.53
CA ALA A 77 1.89 -19.06 -19.71
C ALA A 77 2.85 -17.93 -19.28
N LEU A 78 3.62 -17.43 -20.24
CA LEU A 78 4.37 -16.19 -20.05
C LEU A 78 3.40 -15.02 -19.93
N GLY A 79 3.71 -14.05 -19.08
CA GLY A 79 2.88 -12.87 -18.87
C GLY A 79 2.94 -12.32 -17.45
N ASP A 80 2.13 -11.29 -17.21
CA ASP A 80 2.03 -10.60 -15.93
C ASP A 80 0.92 -11.19 -15.08
N TYR A 81 1.21 -11.37 -13.79
CA TYR A 81 0.29 -11.92 -12.82
C TYR A 81 0.29 -11.09 -11.53
N ILE A 82 -0.85 -11.07 -10.85
CA ILE A 82 -0.98 -10.54 -9.49
C ILE A 82 -1.37 -11.69 -8.58
N ILE A 83 -0.57 -11.94 -7.55
CA ILE A 83 -0.88 -12.90 -6.49
C ILE A 83 -1.48 -12.11 -5.33
N VAL A 84 -2.62 -12.55 -4.81
CA VAL A 84 -3.27 -11.98 -3.62
C VAL A 84 -3.44 -13.08 -2.60
N ALA A 85 -2.93 -12.87 -1.39
CA ALA A 85 -3.17 -13.72 -0.24
C ALA A 85 -4.19 -13.05 0.69
N LYS A 86 -5.26 -13.78 1.02
CA LYS A 86 -6.36 -13.30 1.83
C LYS A 86 -6.62 -14.25 3.00
N ASP A 87 -6.84 -13.67 4.17
CA ASP A 87 -7.38 -14.41 5.32
C ASP A 87 -8.89 -14.61 5.15
N PRO A 88 -9.39 -15.85 5.08
CA PRO A 88 -10.83 -16.10 5.00
C PRO A 88 -11.62 -15.54 6.19
N SER A 89 -10.96 -15.33 7.34
CA SER A 89 -11.58 -14.80 8.56
C SER A 89 -11.62 -13.27 8.60
N ASN A 90 -10.95 -12.59 7.66
CA ASN A 90 -10.77 -11.13 7.62
C ASN A 90 -10.21 -10.52 8.93
N ILE A 91 -9.41 -11.27 9.68
CA ILE A 91 -8.66 -10.78 10.85
C ILE A 91 -7.37 -10.09 10.38
N TYR A 92 -6.84 -10.52 9.24
CA TYR A 92 -5.62 -9.98 8.66
C TYR A 92 -5.88 -9.27 7.34
N PHE A 93 -5.16 -8.16 7.15
CA PHE A 93 -5.15 -7.40 5.92
C PHE A 93 -4.48 -8.21 4.81
N PRO A 94 -5.07 -8.26 3.59
CA PRO A 94 -4.51 -9.00 2.47
C PRO A 94 -3.10 -8.53 2.08
N ALA A 95 -2.31 -9.46 1.53
CA ALA A 95 -1.03 -9.16 0.91
C ALA A 95 -1.13 -9.40 -0.60
N SER A 96 -0.40 -8.62 -1.40
CA SER A 96 -0.35 -8.82 -2.86
C SER A 96 1.06 -8.65 -3.41
N LEU A 97 1.32 -9.32 -4.54
CA LEU A 97 2.58 -9.26 -5.26
C LEU A 97 2.32 -9.32 -6.77
N SER A 98 2.86 -8.36 -7.52
CA SER A 98 2.89 -8.38 -8.99
C SER A 98 4.17 -9.05 -9.47
N ILE A 99 4.06 -9.96 -10.44
CA ILE A 99 5.18 -10.70 -11.02
C ILE A 99 5.03 -10.82 -12.54
N THR A 100 6.16 -11.00 -13.22
CA THR A 100 6.20 -11.30 -14.66
C THR A 100 6.89 -12.64 -14.89
N ILE A 101 6.21 -13.56 -15.59
CA ILE A 101 6.80 -14.81 -16.07
C ILE A 101 7.38 -14.54 -17.46
N SER A 102 8.70 -14.39 -17.54
CA SER A 102 9.43 -14.10 -18.79
C SER A 102 10.04 -15.34 -19.46
N ALA A 103 10.12 -16.47 -18.75
CA ALA A 103 10.60 -17.75 -19.26
C ALA A 103 9.86 -18.92 -18.60
N THR A 104 9.87 -20.07 -19.28
CA THR A 104 9.30 -21.32 -18.74
C THR A 104 10.18 -21.87 -17.62
N GLY A 105 9.57 -22.33 -16.52
CA GLY A 105 10.31 -22.93 -15.41
C GLY A 105 9.67 -22.71 -14.04
N LEU A 106 10.44 -22.97 -12.99
CA LEU A 106 10.05 -22.72 -11.60
C LEU A 106 10.42 -21.29 -11.20
N LEU A 107 9.43 -20.53 -10.75
CA LEU A 107 9.59 -19.21 -10.16
C LEU A 107 9.27 -19.28 -8.67
N ASN A 108 10.26 -19.04 -7.82
CA ASN A 108 10.05 -18.82 -6.39
C ASN A 108 9.84 -17.33 -6.17
N VAL A 109 8.70 -16.97 -5.57
CA VAL A 109 8.34 -15.57 -5.31
C VAL A 109 8.54 -15.21 -3.84
N GLN A 110 8.59 -13.91 -3.58
CA GLN A 110 8.60 -13.34 -2.24
C GLN A 110 7.43 -13.84 -1.39
N ASP A 111 7.65 -13.95 -0.08
CA ASP A 111 6.62 -14.25 0.90
C ASP A 111 5.52 -13.17 0.92
N LEU A 112 4.26 -13.62 0.87
CA LEU A 112 3.09 -12.79 1.10
C LEU A 112 2.79 -12.76 2.60
N VAL A 113 3.04 -11.64 3.26
CA VAL A 113 2.85 -11.52 4.71
C VAL A 113 1.61 -10.70 5.03
N LEU A 114 0.60 -11.36 5.61
CA LEU A 114 -0.64 -10.74 6.05
C LEU A 114 -0.45 -10.16 7.46
N THR A 115 -0.78 -8.88 7.64
CA THR A 115 -0.71 -8.14 8.92
C THR A 115 -2.09 -8.02 9.55
N LYS A 116 -2.24 -7.62 10.82
CA LYS A 116 -3.60 -7.40 11.38
C LYS A 116 -4.34 -6.32 10.59
N VAL A 117 -5.66 -6.50 10.45
CA VAL A 117 -6.53 -5.38 10.07
C VAL A 117 -6.47 -4.32 11.17
N VAL A 118 -6.45 -3.05 10.77
CA VAL A 118 -6.48 -1.92 11.71
C VAL A 118 -7.80 -1.93 12.46
N ASN A 119 -7.74 -1.94 13.78
CA ASN A 119 -8.91 -1.88 14.65
C ASN A 119 -8.76 -0.89 15.79
N HIS A 120 -7.65 -0.17 15.87
CA HIS A 120 -7.43 0.90 16.83
C HIS A 120 -6.48 1.93 16.21
N VAL A 121 -6.68 3.22 16.47
CA VAL A 121 -5.86 4.30 15.91
C VAL A 121 -5.28 5.13 17.04
N VAL A 122 -3.94 5.23 17.08
CA VAL A 122 -3.22 6.09 18.03
C VAL A 122 -2.73 7.31 17.27
N ILE A 123 -3.26 8.48 17.63
CA ILE A 123 -2.90 9.76 17.01
C ILE A 123 -1.92 10.47 17.94
N PHE A 124 -0.70 10.66 17.46
CA PHE A 124 0.30 11.46 18.14
C PHE A 124 0.16 12.92 17.73
N ARG A 125 -0.16 13.77 18.70
CA ARG A 125 -0.37 15.21 18.56
C ARG A 125 -0.02 15.93 19.85
N GLU A 126 0.68 17.06 19.74
CA GLU A 126 0.87 17.99 20.85
C GLU A 126 -0.09 19.20 20.79
N ASP A 127 -0.51 19.69 21.95
CA ASP A 127 -1.44 20.81 22.07
C ASP A 127 -0.86 22.14 21.54
N GLU A 128 0.47 22.30 21.57
CA GLU A 128 1.20 23.44 20.97
C GLU A 128 1.70 23.15 19.55
N SER A 129 1.21 22.08 18.91
CA SER A 129 1.42 21.89 17.48
C SER A 129 1.03 23.17 16.73
N GLY A 130 1.68 23.42 15.61
CA GLY A 130 1.48 24.65 14.87
C GLY A 130 0.04 24.80 14.38
N TRP A 131 -0.71 23.71 14.42
CA TRP A 131 -2.14 23.61 14.19
C TRP A 131 -2.98 24.39 15.20
N ALA A 132 -2.71 24.25 16.50
CA ALA A 132 -3.44 25.01 17.52
C ALA A 132 -3.19 26.51 17.33
N ASN A 133 -1.94 26.88 17.00
CA ASN A 133 -1.57 28.26 16.67
C ASN A 133 -2.18 28.76 15.35
N ALA A 134 -2.36 27.87 14.37
CA ALA A 134 -3.02 28.15 13.10
C ALA A 134 -4.56 28.12 13.18
N GLY A 135 -5.14 27.88 14.37
CA GLY A 135 -6.59 27.81 14.58
C GLY A 135 -7.26 26.57 14.01
N VAL A 136 -6.49 25.52 13.70
CA VAL A 136 -7.00 24.24 13.18
C VAL A 136 -7.55 23.41 14.34
N PRO A 137 -8.77 22.84 14.23
CA PRO A 137 -9.34 22.00 15.28
C PRO A 137 -8.40 20.85 15.68
N THR A 138 -8.43 20.49 16.97
CA THR A 138 -7.68 19.35 17.49
C THR A 138 -8.19 18.00 16.99
N THR A 139 -9.36 18.01 16.34
CA THR A 139 -10.11 16.82 15.99
C THR A 139 -10.09 16.48 14.52
N VAL A 140 -9.35 17.18 13.63
CA VAL A 140 -9.48 16.99 12.17
C VAL A 140 -9.40 15.50 11.74
N ILE A 141 -8.37 14.77 12.20
CA ILE A 141 -8.26 13.34 11.90
C ILE A 141 -9.32 12.54 12.66
N GLY A 142 -9.57 12.85 13.94
CA GLY A 142 -10.64 12.24 14.73
C GLY A 142 -12.05 12.40 14.13
N ASP A 143 -12.32 13.51 13.45
CA ASP A 143 -13.57 13.82 12.78
C ASP A 143 -13.70 12.99 11.51
N ILE A 144 -12.61 12.79 10.76
CA ILE A 144 -12.60 11.84 9.63
C ILE A 144 -12.85 10.41 10.14
N LEU A 145 -12.17 10.01 11.21
CA LEU A 145 -12.35 8.68 11.82
C LEU A 145 -13.79 8.48 12.33
N SER A 146 -14.38 9.50 12.94
CA SER A 146 -15.76 9.44 13.46
C SER A 146 -16.80 9.48 12.35
N ASN A 147 -16.73 10.50 11.48
CA ASN A 147 -17.79 10.83 10.53
C ASN A 147 -17.70 10.02 9.22
N ASN A 148 -16.50 9.65 8.77
CA ASN A 148 -16.30 8.95 7.49
C ASN A 148 -15.95 7.46 7.65
N ILE A 149 -15.50 7.04 8.83
CA ILE A 149 -15.08 5.65 9.08
C ILE A 149 -15.97 4.97 10.13
N GLY A 150 -16.52 5.70 11.11
CA GLY A 150 -17.40 5.15 12.14
C GLY A 150 -16.66 4.60 13.36
N MET A 151 -15.50 5.18 13.68
CA MET A 151 -14.78 4.94 14.93
C MET A 151 -15.29 5.88 16.03
N THR A 152 -14.99 5.56 17.29
CA THR A 152 -15.30 6.42 18.44
C THR A 152 -14.02 6.75 19.21
N GLU A 153 -14.00 7.86 19.93
CA GLU A 153 -12.84 8.19 20.76
C GLU A 153 -12.71 7.21 21.95
N GLY A 154 -11.50 6.70 22.19
CA GLY A 154 -11.16 5.73 23.22
C GLY A 154 -10.00 4.81 22.81
N ALA A 155 -9.51 4.00 23.76
CA ALA A 155 -8.34 3.14 23.58
C ALA A 155 -8.66 1.68 23.22
N GLY A 156 -9.91 1.39 22.84
CA GLY A 156 -10.42 0.05 22.58
C GLY A 156 -10.52 -0.34 21.11
N VAL A 157 -11.17 -1.48 20.85
CA VAL A 157 -11.45 -1.97 19.50
C VAL A 157 -12.47 -1.06 18.81
N ASN A 158 -12.20 -0.73 17.54
CA ASN A 158 -12.91 0.24 16.72
C ASN A 158 -12.93 1.65 17.33
N GLN A 159 -11.84 2.02 18.02
CA GLN A 159 -11.69 3.34 18.64
C GLN A 159 -10.38 4.03 18.25
N PHE A 160 -10.30 5.33 18.49
CA PHE A 160 -9.09 6.12 18.32
C PHE A 160 -8.79 6.97 19.55
N GLU A 161 -7.52 7.21 19.85
CA GLU A 161 -7.11 8.05 20.96
C GLU A 161 -5.98 9.00 20.58
N TYR A 162 -5.93 10.14 21.26
CA TYR A 162 -4.79 11.06 21.17
C TYR A 162 -3.77 10.72 22.24
N ARG A 163 -2.49 10.69 21.86
CA ARG A 163 -1.36 10.54 22.78
C ARG A 163 -0.36 11.65 22.54
N SER A 164 0.20 12.14 23.63
CA SER A 164 1.37 13.03 23.61
C SER A 164 2.64 12.18 23.74
N LEU A 165 3.69 12.55 23.00
CA LEU A 165 5.05 12.09 23.25
C LEU A 165 5.74 12.89 24.36
N ARG A 166 5.23 14.07 24.69
CA ARG A 166 5.78 14.92 25.75
C ARG A 166 5.39 14.40 27.14
N GLY A 167 6.18 14.79 28.15
CA GLY A 167 5.88 14.47 29.55
C GLY A 167 6.55 13.20 30.10
N GLY A 168 7.89 13.16 30.12
CA GLY A 168 8.73 12.29 30.97
C GLY A 168 8.70 10.76 30.70
N THR A 169 7.53 10.18 30.46
CA THR A 169 7.27 8.76 30.19
C THR A 169 6.12 8.61 29.18
N PRO A 170 6.37 8.79 27.87
CA PRO A 170 5.32 8.68 26.87
C PRO A 170 4.76 7.26 26.78
N ASN A 171 3.45 7.13 26.53
CA ASN A 171 2.81 5.83 26.34
C ASN A 171 3.10 5.28 24.93
N LEU A 172 4.20 4.53 24.82
CA LEU A 172 4.64 3.86 23.60
C LEU A 172 4.29 2.36 23.59
N GLN A 173 3.25 1.96 24.32
CA GLN A 173 2.73 0.60 24.23
C GLN A 173 1.81 0.50 23.01
N PHE A 174 2.26 -0.27 22.01
CA PHE A 174 1.56 -0.49 20.75
C PHE A 174 1.11 -1.94 20.63
N ASN A 175 -0.10 -2.14 20.15
CA ASN A 175 -0.71 -3.44 19.90
C ASN A 175 -0.74 -3.75 18.41
N PHE A 176 -0.74 -5.04 18.07
CA PHE A 176 -1.01 -5.43 16.70
C PHE A 176 -2.45 -5.10 16.31
N GLY A 177 -2.63 -4.40 15.19
CA GLY A 177 -3.91 -3.82 14.80
C GLY A 177 -4.01 -2.32 15.11
N ASP A 178 -3.02 -1.75 15.80
CA ASP A 178 -2.88 -0.30 15.90
C ASP A 178 -2.43 0.27 14.54
N LEU A 179 -3.04 1.40 14.17
CA LEU A 179 -2.48 2.36 13.22
C LEU A 179 -1.92 3.54 14.01
N LEU A 180 -0.62 3.81 13.87
CA LEU A 180 -0.03 5.02 14.40
C LEU A 180 -0.19 6.14 13.38
N ILE A 181 -0.80 7.25 13.79
CA ILE A 181 -0.84 8.48 13.01
C ILE A 181 0.03 9.50 13.73
N ILE A 182 1.05 10.02 13.07
CA ILE A 182 1.79 11.20 13.56
C ILE A 182 1.34 12.39 12.73
N GLU A 183 0.71 13.35 13.40
CA GLU A 183 0.31 14.62 12.81
C GLU A 183 1.55 15.50 12.57
N GLY A 184 1.55 16.32 11.52
CA GLY A 184 2.68 17.19 11.21
C GLY A 184 2.73 18.46 12.06
N ASP A 185 3.77 19.25 11.80
CA ASP A 185 4.11 20.52 12.46
C ASP A 185 4.08 20.41 13.99
N GLN A 186 4.84 19.42 14.48
CA GLN A 186 5.03 19.16 15.91
C GLN A 186 6.16 20.05 16.47
N PRO A 187 6.15 20.37 17.76
CA PRO A 187 7.25 21.13 18.38
C PRO A 187 8.56 20.34 18.40
N GLN A 188 9.71 21.03 18.52
CA GLN A 188 11.03 20.39 18.48
C GLN A 188 11.18 19.26 19.51
N ASP A 189 10.66 19.43 20.72
CA ASP A 189 10.78 18.43 21.78
C ASP A 189 10.02 17.13 21.47
N PHE A 190 8.95 17.18 20.68
CA PHE A 190 8.32 15.98 20.12
C PHE A 190 9.30 15.20 19.25
N TYR A 191 9.98 15.86 18.31
CA TYR A 191 10.92 15.21 17.39
C TYR A 191 12.16 14.66 18.12
N ASP A 192 12.63 15.37 19.14
CA ASP A 192 13.72 14.91 20.01
C ASP A 192 13.32 13.63 20.76
N ILE A 193 12.11 13.60 21.34
CA ILE A 193 11.59 12.43 22.05
C ILE A 193 11.33 11.26 21.10
N TYR A 194 10.75 11.51 19.93
CA TYR A 194 10.62 10.49 18.88
C TYR A 194 12.00 9.89 18.56
N THR A 195 13.01 10.73 18.35
CA THR A 195 14.38 10.30 18.02
C THR A 195 14.98 9.44 19.12
N ALA A 196 14.79 9.82 20.39
CA ALA A 196 15.23 9.03 21.54
C ALA A 196 14.54 7.66 21.64
N HIS A 197 13.33 7.51 21.10
CA HIS A 197 12.53 6.28 21.14
C HIS A 197 12.32 5.62 19.78
N LYS A 198 13.09 6.02 18.77
CA LYS A 198 12.93 5.58 17.38
C LYS A 198 12.89 4.07 17.24
N SER A 199 13.70 3.35 18.02
CA SER A 199 13.72 1.88 18.02
C SER A 199 12.36 1.25 18.33
N THR A 200 11.52 1.90 19.15
CA THR A 200 10.19 1.40 19.49
C THR A 200 9.27 1.47 18.26
N PHE A 201 9.29 2.59 17.54
CA PHE A 201 8.54 2.75 16.28
C PHE A 201 9.07 1.82 15.18
N ASP A 202 10.40 1.74 15.01
CA ASP A 202 11.05 0.83 14.07
C ASP A 202 10.64 -0.62 14.34
N ASN A 203 10.71 -1.06 15.60
CA ASN A 203 10.32 -2.42 15.96
C ASN A 203 8.85 -2.69 15.74
N PHE A 204 7.97 -1.74 16.05
CA PHE A 204 6.54 -1.88 15.80
C PHE A 204 6.24 -2.09 14.31
N ILE A 205 6.81 -1.24 13.45
CA ILE A 205 6.63 -1.36 12.00
C ILE A 205 7.30 -2.62 11.46
N ASN A 206 8.55 -2.91 11.84
CA ASN A 206 9.26 -4.10 11.37
C ASN A 206 8.48 -5.40 11.68
N ASN A 207 7.72 -5.41 12.78
CA ASN A 207 6.88 -6.55 13.20
C ASN A 207 5.42 -6.48 12.70
N GLY A 208 5.12 -5.73 11.64
CA GLY A 208 3.79 -5.78 11.01
C GLY A 208 2.86 -4.62 11.36
N GLY A 209 3.33 -3.65 12.16
CA GLY A 209 2.60 -2.42 12.45
C GLY A 209 2.45 -1.51 11.23
N ILE A 210 1.53 -0.56 11.33
CA ILE A 210 1.30 0.43 10.27
C ILE A 210 1.41 1.84 10.84
N MET A 211 2.08 2.72 10.10
CA MET A 211 2.19 4.14 10.43
C MET A 211 1.78 5.01 9.25
N LEU A 212 0.96 6.02 9.52
CA LEU A 212 0.80 7.20 8.69
C LEU A 212 1.53 8.36 9.38
N TRP A 213 2.48 8.99 8.69
CA TRP A 213 3.12 10.19 9.21
C TRP A 213 2.90 11.34 8.24
N VAL A 214 2.22 12.39 8.68
CA VAL A 214 2.32 13.66 8.00
C VAL A 214 3.57 14.39 8.47
N ALA A 215 4.64 14.20 7.72
CA ALA A 215 5.99 14.68 7.94
C ALA A 215 6.18 16.11 7.39
N ALA A 216 5.20 16.98 7.54
CA ALA A 216 5.43 18.41 7.39
C ALA A 216 6.02 18.93 8.70
N ASP A 217 7.17 19.58 8.67
CA ASP A 217 7.87 20.18 9.81
C ASP A 217 8.23 21.63 9.49
N ASN A 218 8.97 22.32 10.37
CA ASN A 218 9.39 23.71 10.19
C ASN A 218 8.21 24.65 9.86
N GLY A 219 7.04 24.39 10.43
CA GLY A 219 5.84 25.22 10.33
C GLY A 219 5.69 26.13 11.53
N TRP A 220 4.45 26.30 12.00
CA TRP A 220 4.10 27.19 13.10
C TRP A 220 4.54 26.68 14.48
N ALA A 221 4.85 25.37 14.63
CA ALA A 221 5.43 24.85 15.87
C ALA A 221 6.95 25.01 15.95
N TYR A 222 7.61 25.39 14.84
CA TYR A 222 9.06 25.55 14.74
C TYR A 222 9.88 24.29 15.08
N GLY A 223 9.27 23.11 15.07
CA GLY A 223 10.01 21.86 15.20
C GLY A 223 10.64 21.46 13.87
N ASP A 224 11.89 21.01 13.91
CA ASP A 224 12.69 20.55 12.79
C ASP A 224 12.99 19.06 12.96
N PHE A 225 12.49 18.21 12.07
CA PHE A 225 12.75 16.78 12.16
C PHE A 225 14.03 16.42 11.40
N THR A 226 15.09 16.18 12.15
CA THR A 226 16.41 15.82 11.58
C THR A 226 16.72 14.32 11.68
N SER A 227 15.73 13.48 12.01
CA SER A 227 15.91 12.04 12.23
C SER A 227 15.47 11.25 10.99
N THR A 228 15.05 10.00 11.16
CA THR A 228 14.56 9.16 10.06
C THR A 228 13.27 8.44 10.41
N LEU A 229 12.47 8.20 9.38
CA LEU A 229 11.34 7.29 9.46
C LEU A 229 11.82 5.83 9.65
N PRO A 230 10.91 4.90 9.98
CA PRO A 230 11.23 3.48 10.02
C PRO A 230 11.89 2.98 8.74
N GLY A 231 12.89 2.13 8.86
CA GLY A 231 13.69 1.71 7.72
C GLY A 231 14.73 2.73 7.24
N SER A 232 14.99 3.80 8.01
CA SER A 232 16.03 4.82 7.72
C SER A 232 15.73 5.72 6.50
N VAL A 233 14.45 5.96 6.20
CA VAL A 233 14.09 6.94 5.17
C VAL A 233 14.25 8.36 5.75
N THR A 234 15.09 9.16 5.10
CA THR A 234 15.30 10.58 5.42
C THR A 234 14.42 11.46 4.54
N TRP A 235 14.34 12.75 4.86
CA TRP A 235 13.85 13.78 3.94
C TRP A 235 14.74 15.02 4.01
N ARG A 236 14.47 15.98 3.12
CA ARG A 236 15.05 17.33 3.15
C ARG A 236 13.96 18.38 3.17
N ASP A 237 14.23 19.53 3.78
CA ASP A 237 13.38 20.70 3.64
C ASP A 237 13.39 21.19 2.18
N SER A 238 12.19 21.49 1.69
CA SER A 238 11.93 21.92 0.34
C SER A 238 10.47 22.37 0.23
N TYR A 239 10.27 23.67 0.38
CA TYR A 239 8.95 24.26 0.28
C TYR A 239 8.54 24.40 -1.19
N GLU A 240 7.52 23.66 -1.57
CA GLU A 240 6.95 23.71 -2.92
C GLU A 240 5.51 24.19 -2.86
N SER A 241 5.09 24.99 -3.85
CA SER A 241 3.68 25.39 -4.00
C SER A 241 2.85 24.37 -4.79
N THR A 242 3.53 23.38 -5.39
CA THR A 242 2.90 22.42 -6.29
C THR A 242 3.57 21.06 -6.16
N ASN A 243 2.74 20.01 -6.11
CA ASN A 243 3.17 18.63 -6.18
C ASN A 243 2.51 17.93 -7.38
N ASP A 244 3.30 17.17 -8.13
CA ASP A 244 2.81 16.35 -9.22
C ASP A 244 2.26 15.03 -8.68
N VAL A 245 1.08 14.63 -9.14
CA VAL A 245 0.55 13.29 -8.85
C VAL A 245 1.32 12.28 -9.70
N ALA A 246 2.02 11.35 -9.05
CA ALA A 246 2.93 10.41 -9.71
C ALA A 246 2.25 9.08 -10.05
N THR A 247 1.26 8.65 -9.26
CA THR A 247 0.54 7.38 -9.48
C THR A 247 -0.95 7.65 -9.68
N PHE A 248 -1.47 7.61 -10.92
CA PHE A 248 -2.87 7.96 -11.21
C PHE A 248 -3.90 6.84 -11.03
N ASN A 249 -3.47 5.58 -10.91
CA ASN A 249 -4.37 4.42 -10.85
C ASN A 249 -4.44 3.79 -9.45
N HIS A 250 -3.92 4.48 -8.43
CA HIS A 250 -3.98 3.98 -7.06
C HIS A 250 -5.26 4.44 -6.35
N PRO A 251 -5.89 3.64 -5.46
CA PRO A 251 -7.11 4.04 -4.76
C PRO A 251 -7.06 5.41 -4.07
N ILE A 252 -5.88 5.82 -3.58
CA ILE A 252 -5.69 7.14 -2.95
C ILE A 252 -5.86 8.28 -3.96
N THR A 253 -5.26 8.15 -5.14
CA THR A 253 -5.03 9.24 -6.11
C THR A 253 -5.84 9.08 -7.40
N ILE A 254 -6.64 8.02 -7.53
CA ILE A 254 -7.42 7.79 -8.75
C ILE A 254 -8.36 8.97 -9.02
N ASN A 255 -8.35 9.43 -10.28
CA ASN A 255 -9.09 10.59 -10.76
C ASN A 255 -8.68 11.95 -10.17
N PHE A 256 -7.59 12.07 -9.41
CA PHE A 256 -7.04 13.37 -9.00
C PHE A 256 -6.51 14.16 -10.22
N PRO A 257 -6.42 15.50 -10.12
CA PRO A 257 -5.74 16.30 -11.15
C PRO A 257 -4.26 15.90 -11.27
N SER A 258 -3.59 16.32 -12.35
CA SER A 258 -2.16 16.05 -12.54
C SER A 258 -1.27 16.70 -11.49
N GLN A 259 -1.74 17.78 -10.87
CA GLN A 259 -1.02 18.54 -9.86
C GLN A 259 -1.94 18.92 -8.71
N MET A 260 -1.42 18.80 -7.49
CA MET A 260 -2.01 19.35 -6.27
C MET A 260 -1.30 20.67 -5.93
N VAL A 261 -2.06 21.75 -5.82
CA VAL A 261 -1.54 23.10 -5.58
C VAL A 261 -1.91 23.54 -4.17
N GLY A 262 -0.99 24.25 -3.53
CA GLY A 262 -1.15 24.77 -2.19
C GLY A 262 -0.14 25.88 -1.88
N ASN A 263 -0.44 26.72 -0.89
CA ASN A 263 0.55 27.65 -0.36
C ASN A 263 1.42 26.87 0.63
N PHE A 264 2.56 26.35 0.17
CA PHE A 264 3.30 25.25 0.80
C PHE A 264 2.60 23.89 0.60
N ALA A 265 2.43 23.47 -0.65
CA ALA A 265 1.88 22.17 -1.02
C ALA A 265 2.69 21.01 -0.43
N SER A 266 3.98 21.20 -0.16
CA SER A 266 4.80 20.33 0.69
C SER A 266 5.90 21.14 1.37
N HIS A 267 6.33 20.67 2.54
CA HIS A 267 7.43 21.27 3.31
C HIS A 267 8.80 20.65 3.00
N GLY A 268 8.81 19.49 2.36
CA GLY A 268 10.03 18.77 2.05
C GLY A 268 9.84 17.66 1.03
N GLY A 269 10.91 16.89 0.80
CA GLY A 269 10.90 15.72 -0.06
C GLY A 269 11.70 14.56 0.53
N PHE A 270 11.14 13.36 0.48
CA PHE A 270 11.76 12.14 0.98
C PHE A 270 12.95 11.73 0.11
N GLN A 271 14.02 11.31 0.77
CA GLN A 271 15.23 10.81 0.14
C GLN A 271 15.28 9.30 0.25
N ILE A 272 14.76 8.64 -0.77
CA ILE A 272 14.82 7.19 -0.90
C ILE A 272 16.13 6.83 -1.62
N THR A 273 17.26 6.96 -0.93
CA THR A 273 18.56 6.50 -1.43
C THR A 273 18.63 4.97 -1.37
N ASN A 274 19.45 4.31 -2.20
CA ASN A 274 19.60 2.84 -2.33
C ASN A 274 19.59 2.09 -1.00
N ASN A 275 18.39 1.82 -0.49
CA ASN A 275 18.14 1.35 0.85
C ASN A 275 17.57 -0.05 0.76
N ASN A 276 18.40 -1.05 1.06
CA ASN A 276 18.01 -2.45 1.05
C ASN A 276 17.09 -2.83 2.22
N LEU A 277 16.76 -1.89 3.12
CA LEU A 277 15.89 -2.13 4.27
C LEU A 277 14.41 -2.00 3.93
N ILE A 278 14.06 -1.24 2.89
CA ILE A 278 12.67 -1.02 2.49
C ILE A 278 12.37 -1.68 1.15
N ASN A 279 11.10 -2.01 0.93
CA ASN A 279 10.63 -2.58 -0.33
C ASN A 279 9.24 -2.03 -0.69
N ASN A 280 8.76 -2.37 -1.90
CA ASN A 280 7.44 -2.00 -2.42
C ASN A 280 7.14 -0.49 -2.29
N VAL A 281 8.14 0.32 -2.65
CA VAL A 281 8.01 1.78 -2.63
C VAL A 281 7.00 2.22 -3.68
N VAL A 282 6.02 3.01 -3.26
CA VAL A 282 5.06 3.70 -4.13
C VAL A 282 5.21 5.19 -3.88
N ILE A 283 5.28 5.97 -4.96
CA ILE A 283 5.30 7.44 -4.91
C ILE A 283 3.94 7.92 -5.40
N TYR A 284 3.15 8.50 -4.50
CA TYR A 284 1.84 9.08 -4.80
C TYR A 284 1.96 10.49 -5.35
N MET A 285 2.83 11.29 -4.75
CA MET A 285 3.15 12.65 -5.19
C MET A 285 4.64 12.93 -5.08
N GLN A 286 5.11 13.87 -5.88
CA GLN A 286 6.49 14.35 -5.88
C GLN A 286 6.56 15.86 -6.18
N GLU A 287 7.67 16.49 -5.83
CA GLU A 287 7.95 17.87 -6.16
C GLU A 287 7.93 18.07 -7.69
N THR A 288 7.33 19.17 -8.18
CA THR A 288 7.31 19.45 -9.62
C THR A 288 8.70 19.73 -10.21
N THR A 289 9.57 20.43 -9.45
CA THR A 289 10.90 20.82 -9.95
C THR A 289 12.01 19.89 -9.44
N GLY A 290 12.04 19.62 -8.13
CA GLY A 290 13.09 18.81 -7.50
C GLY A 290 12.88 17.29 -7.66
N LEU A 291 11.68 16.87 -8.07
CA LEU A 291 11.26 15.48 -8.27
C LEU A 291 11.46 14.57 -7.05
N LEU A 292 11.70 15.11 -5.85
CA LEU A 292 11.69 14.26 -4.67
C LEU A 292 10.26 13.81 -4.36
N PRO A 293 10.07 12.56 -3.91
CA PRO A 293 8.79 12.10 -3.41
C PRO A 293 8.31 12.96 -2.24
N THR A 294 7.04 13.38 -2.26
CA THR A 294 6.40 14.18 -1.20
C THR A 294 5.24 13.44 -0.57
N PHE A 295 4.76 12.36 -1.18
CA PHE A 295 3.83 11.43 -0.59
C PHE A 295 4.19 10.01 -1.01
N ILE A 296 4.56 9.16 -0.06
CA ILE A 296 5.09 7.82 -0.29
C ILE A 296 4.39 6.76 0.54
N GLU A 297 4.50 5.52 0.06
CA GLU A 297 4.30 4.31 0.84
C GLU A 297 5.47 3.36 0.62
N TYR A 298 5.85 2.62 1.66
CA TYR A 298 6.81 1.53 1.54
C TYR A 298 6.62 0.51 2.67
N ARG A 299 7.25 -0.65 2.50
CA ARG A 299 7.35 -1.71 3.50
C ARG A 299 8.68 -1.64 4.21
N TYR A 300 8.65 -1.80 5.53
CA TYR A 300 9.82 -2.02 6.38
C TYR A 300 9.54 -3.22 7.28
N GLY A 301 10.36 -4.27 7.17
CA GLY A 301 10.03 -5.58 7.72
C GLY A 301 8.68 -6.08 7.19
N TYR A 302 7.79 -6.49 8.11
CA TYR A 302 6.44 -6.94 7.77
C TYR A 302 5.40 -5.82 7.73
N GLY A 303 5.72 -4.66 8.31
CA GLY A 303 4.78 -3.53 8.41
C GLY A 303 4.86 -2.58 7.23
N ARG A 304 4.20 -1.44 7.40
CA ARG A 304 4.04 -0.46 6.34
C ARG A 304 4.16 0.95 6.89
N VAL A 305 4.86 1.80 6.16
CA VAL A 305 4.90 3.25 6.41
C VAL A 305 4.27 3.95 5.22
N ILE A 306 3.36 4.86 5.52
CA ILE A 306 2.81 5.84 4.60
C ILE A 306 3.26 7.18 5.16
N ALA A 307 3.91 8.00 4.35
CA ALA A 307 4.42 9.28 4.82
C ALA A 307 4.23 10.36 3.78
N THR A 308 3.88 11.56 4.21
CA THR A 308 3.68 12.71 3.33
C THR A 308 4.30 13.96 3.93
N THR A 309 5.01 14.75 3.15
CA THR A 309 5.47 16.10 3.51
C THR A 309 4.47 17.17 3.09
N VAL A 310 3.38 16.78 2.41
CA VAL A 310 2.19 17.62 2.24
C VAL A 310 1.50 17.74 3.58
N PRO A 311 1.26 18.95 4.11
CA PRO A 311 0.54 19.16 5.36
C PRO A 311 -0.97 18.92 5.16
N LEU A 312 -1.35 17.67 4.85
CA LEU A 312 -2.71 17.25 4.48
C LEU A 312 -3.74 17.67 5.54
N GLU A 313 -3.37 17.54 6.80
CA GLU A 313 -4.11 18.06 7.94
C GLU A 313 -4.55 19.52 7.88
N TRP A 314 -3.65 20.39 7.43
CA TRP A 314 -3.81 21.82 7.42
C TRP A 314 -4.68 22.18 6.23
N TYR A 315 -4.40 21.52 5.10
CA TYR A 315 -5.19 21.65 3.88
C TYR A 315 -6.64 21.19 4.04
N VAL A 316 -6.95 20.29 4.98
CA VAL A 316 -8.34 19.93 5.30
C VAL A 316 -9.14 21.14 5.78
N GLU A 317 -8.53 22.08 6.49
CA GLU A 317 -9.21 23.26 7.01
C GLU A 317 -8.93 24.53 6.19
N ASN A 318 -7.70 24.73 5.73
CA ASN A 318 -7.24 26.00 5.17
C ASN A 318 -6.81 25.90 3.70
N GLY A 319 -7.11 24.79 3.03
CA GLY A 319 -6.66 24.60 1.66
C GLY A 319 -7.26 25.58 0.66
N PRO A 320 -6.66 25.69 -0.55
CA PRO A 320 -7.12 26.61 -1.57
C PRO A 320 -8.53 26.22 -2.03
N THR A 321 -9.40 27.22 -2.14
CA THR A 321 -10.80 27.02 -2.54
C THR A 321 -10.99 27.09 -4.05
N GLU A 322 -9.94 27.43 -4.81
CA GLU A 322 -9.93 27.33 -6.26
C GLU A 322 -10.10 25.88 -6.75
N VAL A 323 -10.76 25.77 -7.91
CA VAL A 323 -10.91 24.52 -8.66
C VAL A 323 -9.69 24.34 -9.58
N PRO A 324 -9.10 23.13 -9.67
CA PRO A 324 -7.99 22.90 -10.58
C PRO A 324 -8.35 23.23 -12.05
N PRO A 325 -7.44 23.88 -12.80
CA PRO A 325 -7.73 24.30 -14.17
C PRO A 325 -7.96 23.09 -15.09
N ASN A 326 -8.96 23.17 -15.97
CA ASN A 326 -9.34 22.09 -16.91
C ASN A 326 -9.67 20.75 -16.23
N TYR A 327 -10.07 20.77 -14.95
CA TYR A 327 -10.43 19.57 -14.22
C TYR A 327 -11.93 19.27 -14.38
N ASN A 328 -12.23 18.00 -14.60
CA ASN A 328 -13.59 17.55 -14.97
C ASN A 328 -14.57 17.57 -13.80
N TYR A 329 -14.11 17.88 -12.60
CA TYR A 329 -14.91 17.93 -11.38
C TYR A 329 -14.89 19.35 -10.82
N ASN A 330 -16.06 19.86 -10.43
CA ASN A 330 -16.20 21.17 -9.78
C ASN A 330 -15.91 21.05 -8.27
N ILE A 331 -14.68 20.66 -7.94
CA ILE A 331 -14.20 20.42 -6.58
C ILE A 331 -12.95 21.26 -6.33
N SER A 332 -12.84 21.82 -5.13
CA SER A 332 -11.69 22.66 -4.78
C SER A 332 -10.45 21.84 -4.45
N TYR A 333 -9.26 22.46 -4.46
CA TYR A 333 -8.05 21.82 -3.94
C TYR A 333 -8.20 21.44 -2.46
N LYS A 334 -8.83 22.28 -1.63
CA LYS A 334 -9.17 21.98 -0.24
C LYS A 334 -9.90 20.63 -0.13
N ASP A 335 -11.00 20.48 -0.86
CA ASP A 335 -11.81 19.26 -0.82
C ASP A 335 -11.03 18.04 -1.37
N LEU A 336 -10.15 18.24 -2.34
CA LEU A 336 -9.25 17.19 -2.83
C LEU A 336 -8.23 16.76 -1.77
N PHE A 337 -7.69 17.67 -0.96
CA PHE A 337 -6.81 17.32 0.16
C PHE A 337 -7.58 16.57 1.26
N VAL A 338 -8.81 16.99 1.59
CA VAL A 338 -9.71 16.25 2.49
C VAL A 338 -9.94 14.83 1.97
N LEU A 339 -10.26 14.71 0.68
CA LEU A 339 -10.48 13.44 0.02
C LEU A 339 -9.20 12.58 0.04
N MET A 340 -8.03 13.17 -0.19
CA MET A 340 -6.75 12.47 -0.17
C MET A 340 -6.47 11.87 1.22
N LEU A 341 -6.61 12.66 2.29
CA LEU A 341 -6.44 12.18 3.66
C LEU A 341 -7.46 11.08 3.99
N THR A 342 -8.73 11.28 3.64
CA THR A 342 -9.81 10.30 3.86
C THR A 342 -9.54 8.98 3.12
N ARG A 343 -9.17 9.05 1.84
CA ARG A 343 -8.85 7.86 1.03
C ARG A 343 -7.61 7.15 1.56
N THR A 344 -6.62 7.90 2.04
CA THR A 344 -5.41 7.35 2.65
C THR A 344 -5.73 6.54 3.89
N ILE A 345 -6.48 7.10 4.85
CA ILE A 345 -6.85 6.39 6.08
C ILE A 345 -7.70 5.15 5.74
N ARG A 346 -8.70 5.28 4.85
CA ARG A 346 -9.51 4.13 4.43
C ARG A 346 -8.68 3.04 3.76
N TYR A 347 -7.78 3.40 2.86
CA TYR A 347 -6.86 2.49 2.19
C TYR A 347 -5.97 1.76 3.20
N ILE A 348 -5.40 2.49 4.15
CA ILE A 348 -4.53 1.94 5.20
C ILE A 348 -5.28 0.91 6.04
N MET A 349 -6.53 1.23 6.42
CA MET A 349 -7.39 0.36 7.22
C MET A 349 -8.01 -0.80 6.42
N GLY A 350 -7.78 -0.85 5.11
CA GLY A 350 -8.35 -1.88 4.24
C GLY A 350 -9.85 -1.75 3.99
N LEU A 351 -10.37 -0.54 4.15
CA LEU A 351 -11.76 -0.22 3.89
C LEU A 351 -11.95 0.10 2.40
N PRO A 352 -13.18 -0.07 1.85
CA PRO A 352 -13.47 0.33 0.47
C PRO A 352 -13.13 1.80 0.22
N VAL A 353 -12.40 2.08 -0.85
CA VAL A 353 -12.04 3.44 -1.29
C VAL A 353 -12.77 3.73 -2.60
N SER A 354 -13.66 4.73 -2.58
CA SER A 354 -14.42 5.11 -3.77
C SER A 354 -13.50 5.80 -4.78
N PRO A 355 -13.54 5.43 -6.08
CA PRO A 355 -12.80 6.15 -7.12
C PRO A 355 -13.47 7.49 -7.50
N ASN A 356 -14.72 7.70 -7.10
CA ASN A 356 -15.46 8.92 -7.45
C ASN A 356 -14.88 10.13 -6.71
N ILE A 357 -14.82 11.25 -7.42
CA ILE A 357 -14.59 12.58 -6.88
C ILE A 357 -16.00 13.19 -6.72
N GLN A 358 -16.50 13.28 -5.49
CA GLN A 358 -17.82 13.81 -5.15
C GLN A 358 -17.68 15.03 -4.27
#